data_AF-A0A8H7N1H5-F1
#
_entry.id   AF-A0A8H7N1H5-F1
#
_cell.length_a   1.000
_cell.length_b   1.000
_cell.length_c   1.000
_cell.angle_alpha   90.00
_cell.angle_beta   90.00
_cell.angle_gamma   90.00
#
_symmetry.space_group_name_H-M   'P 1'
#
loop_
_entity.id
_entity.type
_entity.pdbx_description
1 polymer ?
#
loop_
_entity_poly.entity_id
_entity_poly.type
_entity_poly.pdbx_seq_one_letter_code
_entity_poly.pdbx_strand_id
1 'polypeptide(L)'
;MADGPRITKMLLKHGVPIPQSSALHAAARFRQLDTMRILLQHGANVNEVDPNWSNWTPMHFAASKGQVDAMKLLGDVGARSDLKDANGKTPAQLLEEFNTVED
;
A
#
# COMPACT_ATOMS: atom_id res chain seq x y z
N MET A 1 17.19 18.81 12.15
CA MET A 1 15.71 18.79 12.21
C MET A 1 15.21 18.52 10.80
N ALA A 2 14.67 17.32 10.58
CA ALA A 2 13.88 16.87 9.42
C ALA A 2 14.31 17.31 7.99
N ASP A 3 15.29 16.63 7.40
CA ASP A 3 15.38 16.48 5.93
C ASP A 3 14.75 15.13 5.52
N GLY A 4 13.42 15.07 5.62
CA GLY A 4 12.58 14.09 4.92
C GLY A 4 12.15 14.70 3.57
N PRO A 5 12.21 13.97 2.46
CA PRO A 5 12.79 14.47 1.21
C PRO A 5 11.77 15.09 0.25
N ARG A 6 12.33 15.81 -0.71
CA ARG A 6 11.79 16.33 -1.98
C ARG A 6 10.72 15.50 -2.72
N ILE A 7 10.44 14.25 -2.35
CA ILE A 7 9.45 13.36 -2.97
C ILE A 7 8.02 13.85 -2.70
N THR A 8 7.73 14.35 -1.50
CA THR A 8 6.45 15.00 -1.18
C THR A 8 6.19 16.20 -2.09
N LYS A 9 7.27 16.84 -2.58
CA LYS A 9 7.23 17.97 -3.52
C LYS A 9 7.17 17.51 -4.99
N MET A 10 7.71 16.34 -5.33
CA MET A 10 7.64 15.78 -6.69
C MET A 10 6.23 15.30 -7.06
N LEU A 11 5.48 14.72 -6.12
CA LEU A 11 4.07 14.35 -6.32
C LEU A 11 3.11 15.57 -6.27
N LEU A 12 3.54 16.68 -5.66
CA LEU A 12 2.79 17.93 -5.58
C LEU A 12 2.68 18.69 -6.91
N LYS A 13 3.46 18.34 -7.94
CA LYS A 13 3.53 19.08 -9.22
C LYS A 13 2.22 19.03 -10.04
N HIS A 14 1.28 18.15 -9.70
CA HIS A 14 -0.04 18.04 -10.35
C HIS A 14 -1.22 18.62 -9.56
N GLY A 15 -1.01 19.33 -8.45
CA GLY A 15 -2.09 20.08 -7.77
C GLY A 15 -3.14 19.21 -7.05
N VAL A 16 -2.95 17.89 -6.99
CA VAL A 16 -3.80 16.98 -6.20
C VAL A 16 -3.10 16.69 -4.87
N PRO A 17 -3.67 17.05 -3.72
CA PRO A 17 -3.13 16.69 -2.42
C PRO A 17 -3.39 15.19 -2.19
N ILE A 18 -2.49 14.33 -2.68
CA ILE A 18 -2.44 12.94 -2.25
C ILE A 18 -1.57 12.88 -0.98
N PRO A 19 -2.15 12.62 0.21
CA PRO A 19 -1.35 12.45 1.42
C PRO A 19 -0.33 11.33 1.22
N GLN A 20 0.83 11.38 1.91
CA GLN A 20 1.88 10.35 1.77
C GLN A 20 1.34 8.92 1.94
N SER A 21 0.33 8.80 2.80
CA SER A 21 -0.58 7.68 2.95
C SER A 21 -1.06 7.09 1.63
N SER A 22 -1.61 7.93 0.75
CA SER A 22 -2.16 7.54 -0.55
C SER A 22 -1.06 7.12 -1.53
N ALA A 23 0.18 7.62 -1.38
CA ALA A 23 1.28 7.25 -2.27
C ALA A 23 1.70 5.78 -2.11
N LEU A 24 1.73 5.24 -0.88
CA LEU A 24 2.09 3.84 -0.66
C LEU A 24 0.99 2.88 -1.15
N HIS A 25 -0.29 3.26 -0.97
CA HIS A 25 -1.42 2.54 -1.55
C HIS A 25 -1.38 2.54 -3.08
N ALA A 26 -1.10 3.68 -3.70
CA ALA A 26 -0.96 3.78 -5.15
C ALA A 26 0.20 2.93 -5.66
N ALA A 27 1.37 2.99 -5.01
CA ALA A 27 2.52 2.17 -5.38
C ALA A 27 2.21 0.67 -5.29
N ALA A 28 1.53 0.23 -4.22
CA ALA A 28 1.06 -1.14 -4.07
C ALA A 28 0.02 -1.53 -5.14
N ARG A 29 -0.92 -0.63 -5.47
CA ARG A 29 -1.93 -0.85 -6.51
C ARG A 29 -1.32 -1.00 -7.91
N PHE A 30 -0.26 -0.23 -8.20
CA PHE A 30 0.40 -0.18 -9.51
C PHE A 30 1.66 -1.05 -9.62
N ARG A 31 1.92 -1.94 -8.67
CA ARG A 31 3.08 -2.86 -8.68
C ARG A 31 4.45 -2.17 -8.65
N GLN A 32 4.53 -0.98 -8.07
CA GLN A 32 5.75 -0.16 -8.08
C GLN A 32 6.62 -0.45 -6.86
N LEU A 33 7.33 -1.59 -6.86
CA LEU A 33 8.17 -2.02 -5.74
C LEU A 33 9.23 -0.99 -5.36
N ASP A 34 9.95 -0.41 -6.33
CA ASP A 34 10.97 0.59 -6.04
C ASP A 34 10.38 1.83 -5.36
N THR A 35 9.22 2.30 -5.85
CA THR A 35 8.48 3.41 -5.23
C THR A 35 8.05 3.05 -3.81
N MET A 36 7.55 1.83 -3.57
CA MET A 36 7.20 1.36 -2.22
C MET A 36 8.42 1.38 -1.30
N ARG A 37 9.58 0.87 -1.75
CA ARG A 37 10.82 0.87 -0.95
C ARG A 37 11.23 2.28 -0.54
N ILE A 38 11.20 3.21 -1.49
CA ILE A 38 11.55 4.61 -1.23
C ILE A 38 10.56 5.22 -0.23
N LEU A 39 9.25 5.05 -0.42
CA LEU A 39 8.24 5.58 0.49
C LEU A 39 8.38 5.03 1.91
N LEU A 40 8.63 3.72 2.05
CA LEU A 40 8.86 3.06 3.33
C LEU A 40 10.13 3.57 4.02
N GLN A 41 11.23 3.77 3.27
CA GLN A 41 12.45 4.38 3.80
C GLN A 41 12.25 5.81 4.31
N HIS A 42 11.25 6.52 3.77
CA HIS A 42 10.89 7.88 4.21
C HIS A 42 9.82 7.93 5.29
N GLY A 43 9.50 6.79 5.92
CA GLY A 43 8.60 6.72 7.07
C GLY A 43 7.12 6.67 6.70
N ALA A 44 6.78 6.25 5.48
CA ALA A 44 5.39 5.95 5.14
C ALA A 44 4.82 4.90 6.09
N ASN A 45 3.60 5.12 6.57
CA ASN A 45 2.94 4.19 7.48
C ASN A 45 2.49 2.95 6.69
N VAL A 46 3.17 1.83 6.93
CA VAL A 46 2.91 0.55 6.25
C VAL A 46 1.53 -0.04 6.57
N ASN A 47 0.94 0.32 7.71
CA ASN A 47 -0.34 -0.17 8.20
C ASN A 47 -1.47 0.84 8.05
N GLU A 48 -1.22 1.92 7.31
CA GLU A 48 -2.24 2.91 7.05
C GLU A 48 -3.39 2.34 6.24
N VAL A 49 -4.59 2.85 6.46
CA VAL A 49 -5.81 2.41 5.77
C VAL A 49 -6.29 3.49 4.83
N ASP A 50 -6.78 3.10 3.66
CA ASP A 50 -7.47 3.98 2.72
C ASP A 50 -8.98 3.94 2.96
N PRO A 51 -9.57 4.96 3.60
CA PRO A 51 -11.01 4.99 3.87
C PRO A 51 -11.86 5.08 2.60
N ASN A 52 -11.29 5.52 1.47
CA ASN A 52 -12.00 5.53 0.19
C ASN A 52 -12.10 4.13 -0.43
N TRP A 53 -11.32 3.18 0.08
CA TRP A 53 -11.20 1.84 -0.46
C TRP A 53 -11.47 0.79 0.62
N SER A 54 -12.55 0.96 1.39
CA SER A 54 -12.94 0.02 2.44
C SER A 54 -11.86 -0.18 3.52
N ASN A 55 -11.14 0.87 3.92
CA ASN A 55 -10.03 0.78 4.88
C ASN A 55 -8.93 -0.21 4.45
N TRP A 56 -8.67 -0.32 3.15
CA TRP A 56 -7.59 -1.18 2.66
C TRP A 56 -6.23 -0.65 3.06
N THR A 57 -5.36 -1.54 3.51
CA THR A 57 -3.94 -1.25 3.70
C THR A 57 -3.16 -1.44 2.42
N PRO A 58 -1.89 -0.97 2.31
CA PRO A 58 -1.05 -1.29 1.17
C PRO A 58 -0.94 -2.80 0.90
N MET A 59 -0.98 -3.61 1.97
CA MET A 59 -0.95 -5.07 1.84
C MET A 59 -2.25 -5.64 1.25
N HIS A 60 -3.42 -5.06 1.53
CA HIS A 60 -4.67 -5.45 0.85
C HIS A 60 -4.60 -5.22 -0.66
N PHE A 61 -4.07 -4.06 -1.10
CA PHE A 61 -3.88 -3.78 -2.52
C PHE A 61 -2.89 -4.72 -3.21
N ALA A 62 -1.77 -5.04 -2.52
CA ALA A 62 -0.80 -6.00 -3.04
C ALA A 62 -1.43 -7.40 -3.18
N ALA A 63 -2.17 -7.83 -2.16
CA ALA A 63 -2.82 -9.13 -2.12
C ALA A 63 -3.94 -9.29 -3.16
N SER A 64 -4.80 -8.27 -3.33
CA SER A 64 -5.87 -8.27 -4.33
C SER A 64 -5.36 -8.31 -5.79
N LYS A 65 -4.04 -8.18 -5.98
CA LYS A 65 -3.36 -8.21 -7.27
C LYS A 65 -2.36 -9.37 -7.40
N GLY A 66 -2.34 -10.29 -6.43
CA GLY A 66 -1.41 -11.42 -6.46
C GLY A 66 0.07 -11.02 -6.34
N GLN A 67 0.38 -9.83 -5.83
CA GLN A 67 1.74 -9.30 -5.81
C GLN A 67 2.54 -9.82 -4.62
N VAL A 68 3.01 -11.07 -4.73
CA VAL A 68 3.77 -11.74 -3.67
C VAL A 68 5.01 -10.93 -3.24
N ASP A 69 5.73 -10.32 -4.19
CA ASP A 69 6.93 -9.52 -3.86
C ASP A 69 6.60 -8.24 -3.09
N ALA A 70 5.46 -7.60 -3.41
CA ALA A 70 5.00 -6.42 -2.69
C ALA A 70 4.53 -6.78 -1.28
N MET A 71 3.84 -7.92 -1.13
CA MET A 71 3.45 -8.44 0.18
C MET A 71 4.67 -8.80 1.03
N LYS A 72 5.70 -9.43 0.46
CA LYS A 72 6.97 -9.71 1.13
C LYS A 72 7.66 -8.43 1.58
N LEU A 73 7.81 -7.46 0.69
CA LEU A 73 8.42 -6.17 1.02
C LEU A 73 7.70 -5.48 2.19
N LEU A 74 6.37 -5.45 2.15
CA LEU A 74 5.55 -4.87 3.22
C LEU A 74 5.72 -5.66 4.52
N GLY A 75 5.74 -6.99 4.46
CA GLY A 75 5.98 -7.85 5.62
C GLY A 75 7.35 -7.63 6.26
N ASP A 76 8.40 -7.49 5.45
CA ASP A 76 9.78 -7.25 5.91
C ASP A 76 9.92 -5.95 6.71
N VAL A 77 9.08 -4.95 6.42
CA VAL A 77 9.06 -3.66 7.16
C VAL A 77 8.00 -3.61 8.27
N GLY A 78 7.40 -4.76 8.63
CA GLY A 78 6.46 -4.86 9.75
C GLY A 78 4.99 -4.57 9.41
N ALA A 79 4.59 -4.75 8.15
CA ALA A 79 3.17 -4.72 7.80
C ALA A 79 2.40 -5.83 8.51
N ARG A 80 1.23 -5.46 9.01
CA ARG A 80 0.29 -6.36 9.65
C ARG A 80 -0.60 -7.04 8.61
N SER A 81 -0.44 -8.35 8.49
CA SER A 81 -1.27 -9.21 7.65
C SER A 81 -2.59 -9.65 8.29
N ASP A 82 -2.80 -9.30 9.56
CA ASP A 82 -4.01 -9.60 10.35
C ASP A 82 -5.04 -8.46 10.35
N LEU A 83 -4.70 -7.31 9.75
CA LEU A 83 -5.61 -6.18 9.65
C LEU A 83 -6.78 -6.51 8.74
N LYS A 84 -7.99 -6.16 9.18
CA LYS A 84 -9.21 -6.37 8.43
C LYS A 84 -9.63 -5.09 7.73
N ASP A 85 -10.08 -5.22 6.49
CA ASP A 85 -10.79 -4.18 5.77
C ASP A 85 -12.19 -3.93 6.36
N ALA A 86 -12.93 -2.98 5.77
CA ALA A 86 -14.30 -2.66 6.18
C ALA A 86 -15.30 -3.82 5.98
N ASN A 87 -14.96 -4.81 5.15
CA ASN A 87 -15.73 -6.03 4.94
C ASN A 87 -15.33 -7.16 5.90
N GLY A 88 -14.38 -6.91 6.80
CA GLY A 88 -13.87 -7.89 7.74
C GLY A 88 -12.87 -8.88 7.13
N LYS A 89 -12.38 -8.63 5.91
CA LYS A 89 -11.43 -9.49 5.19
C LYS A 89 -10.00 -9.04 5.47
N THR A 90 -9.10 -10.01 5.64
CA THR A 90 -7.66 -9.79 5.72
C THR A 90 -7.03 -9.73 4.32
N PRO A 91 -5.80 -9.19 4.16
CA PRO A 91 -5.10 -9.22 2.88
C PRO A 91 -5.00 -10.63 2.30
N ALA A 92 -4.68 -11.63 3.13
CA ALA A 92 -4.58 -13.02 2.68
C ALA A 92 -5.90 -13.57 2.12
N GLN A 93 -7.04 -13.23 2.73
CA GLN A 93 -8.35 -13.64 2.23
C GLN A 93 -8.69 -12.99 0.89
N LEU A 94 -8.21 -11.77 0.61
CA LEU A 94 -8.37 -11.14 -0.70
C LEU A 94 -7.49 -11.81 -1.78
N LEU A 95 -6.30 -12.30 -1.42
CA LEU A 95 -5.43 -13.03 -2.35
C LEU A 95 -6.14 -14.28 -2.91
N GLU A 96 -6.83 -15.02 -2.04
CA GLU A 96 -7.57 -16.23 -2.42
C GLU A 96 -8.82 -15.90 -3.24
N GLU A 97 -9.55 -14.84 -2.89
CA GLU A 97 -10.76 -14.43 -3.60
C GLU A 97 -10.48 -14.01 -5.05
N PHE A 98 -9.50 -13.12 -5.26
CA PHE A 98 -9.23 -12.56 -6.59
C PHE A 98 -8.51 -13.54 -7.52
N ASN A 99 -7.80 -14.53 -6.99
CA ASN A 99 -7.20 -15.60 -7.79
C ASN A 99 -8.22 -16.66 -8.27
N THR A 100 -9.45 -16.62 -7.76
CA THR A 100 -10.53 -17.57 -8.11
C THR A 100 -11.55 -16.96 -9.09
N VAL A 101 -11.40 -15.70 -9.50
CA VAL A 101 -12.35 -14.98 -10.38
C VAL A 101 -11.79 -14.62 -11.75
N GLU A 102 -10.64 -15.20 -12.15
CA GLU A 102 -10.18 -15.13 -13.55
C GLU A 102 -10.68 -16.36 -14.32
N ASP A 103 -11.97 -16.36 -14.70
CA ASP A 103 -12.56 -17.17 -15.78
C ASP A 103 -13.12 -16.22 -16.86
#